data_AF-A0A143HH54-F1
#
_entry.id   AF-A0A143HH54-F1
#
_cell.length_a   1.000
_cell.length_b   1.000
_cell.length_c   1.000
_cell.angle_alpha   90.00
_cell.angle_beta   90.00
_cell.angle_gamma   90.00
#
_symmetry.space_group_name_H-M   'P 1'
#
loop_
_entity.id
_entity.type
_entity.pdbx_description
1 polymer ?
#
loop_
_entity_poly.entity_id
_entity_poly.type
_entity_poly.pdbx_seq_one_letter_code
_entity_poly.pdbx_strand_id
1 'polypeptide(L)'
;MELVKLTLIYLFAILACSFLLLMDIPTWLIVILLILYVFMFTLYPHFNALWWTNNLKKIDRFLKRNKQKALFAYPYAIAHESLAEQKEALQRIISTHQQPYIKHNYACLLALLEEHYDQALTEAKQIIKAI
;
A
#
# COMPACT_ATOMS: atom_id res chain seq x y z
N MET A 1 1.09 20.55 -1.63
CA MET A 1 2.31 20.04 -0.96
C MET A 1 2.95 18.87 -1.71
N GLU A 2 2.19 17.84 -2.08
CA GLU A 2 2.72 16.66 -2.82
C GLU A 2 3.45 17.04 -4.13
N LEU A 3 2.82 17.89 -4.96
CA LEU A 3 3.43 18.33 -6.23
C LEU A 3 4.71 19.13 -6.01
N VAL A 4 4.73 20.09 -5.08
CA VAL A 4 5.93 20.88 -4.74
C VAL A 4 7.07 19.98 -4.26
N LYS A 5 6.76 18.97 -3.43
CA LYS A 5 7.74 17.99 -2.96
C LYS A 5 8.32 17.19 -4.13
N LEU A 6 7.48 16.71 -5.05
CA LEU A 6 7.93 16.00 -6.25
C LEU A 6 8.80 16.89 -7.14
N THR A 7 8.39 18.15 -7.37
CA THR A 7 9.17 19.11 -8.15
C THR A 7 10.57 19.31 -7.55
N LEU A 8 10.68 19.45 -6.22
CA LEU A 8 11.97 19.60 -5.54
C LEU A 8 12.85 18.34 -5.67
N ILE A 9 12.28 17.15 -5.53
CA ILE A 9 12.99 15.87 -5.69
C ILE A 9 13.56 15.77 -7.11
N TYR A 10 12.76 16.04 -8.14
CA TYR A 10 13.22 15.96 -9.53
C TYR A 10 14.21 17.07 -9.88
N LEU A 11 14.01 18.29 -9.38
CA LEU A 11 14.96 19.39 -9.58
C LEU A 11 16.34 19.03 -9.01
N PHE A 12 16.38 18.49 -7.79
CA PHE A 12 17.61 18.03 -7.18
C PHE A 12 18.25 16.88 -7.97
N ALA A 13 17.45 15.92 -8.43
CA ALA A 13 17.95 14.82 -9.26
C ALA A 13 18.62 15.32 -10.56
N ILE A 14 18.03 16.31 -11.23
CA ILE A 14 18.59 16.91 -12.45
C ILE A 14 19.92 17.61 -12.16
N LEU A 15 19.98 18.39 -11.07
CA LEU A 15 21.22 19.08 -10.65
C LEU A 15 22.31 18.07 -10.30
N ALA A 16 21.98 17.04 -9.52
CA ALA A 16 22.92 15.99 -9.14
C ALA A 16 23.41 15.18 -10.35
N CYS A 17 22.53 14.82 -11.29
CA CYS A 17 22.95 14.13 -12.51
C CYS A 17 23.85 14.99 -13.38
N SER A 18 23.51 16.28 -13.55
CA SER A 18 24.34 17.23 -14.29
C SER A 18 25.73 17.37 -13.66
N PHE A 19 25.80 17.45 -12.34
CA PHE A 19 27.07 17.51 -11.60
C PHE A 19 27.90 16.23 -11.76
N LEU A 20 27.28 15.05 -11.67
CA LEU A 20 27.97 13.77 -11.85
C LEU A 20 28.50 13.58 -13.28
N LEU A 21 27.76 14.04 -14.28
CA LEU A 21 28.22 14.04 -15.68
C LEU A 21 29.44 14.94 -15.88
N LEU A 22 29.49 16.10 -15.20
CA LEU A 22 30.66 17.00 -15.23
C LEU A 22 31.91 16.39 -14.56
N MET A 23 31.74 15.39 -13.70
CA MET A 23 32.83 14.67 -13.06
C MET A 23 33.28 13.43 -13.86
N ASP A 24 32.85 13.29 -15.13
CA ASP A 24 33.13 12.14 -15.99
C ASP A 24 32.74 10.79 -15.37
N ILE A 25 31.72 10.78 -14.50
CA ILE A 25 31.21 9.55 -13.90
C ILE A 25 30.52 8.71 -14.99
N PRO A 26 30.78 7.39 -15.06
CA PRO A 26 30.14 6.53 -16.05
C PRO A 26 28.61 6.61 -16.02
N THR A 27 28.01 6.82 -17.18
CA THR A 27 26.55 7.04 -17.31
C THR A 27 25.72 5.91 -16.71
N TRP A 28 26.17 4.66 -16.81
CA TRP A 28 25.47 3.51 -16.21
C TRP A 28 25.38 3.61 -14.69
N LEU A 29 26.41 4.14 -14.02
CA LEU A 29 26.42 4.35 -12.57
C LEU A 29 25.46 5.48 -12.17
N ILE A 30 25.42 6.56 -12.96
CA ILE A 30 24.48 7.67 -12.77
C ILE A 30 23.04 7.18 -12.87
N VAL A 31 22.73 6.31 -13.85
CA VAL A 31 21.39 5.71 -14.00
C VAL A 31 21.01 4.88 -12.77
N ILE A 32 21.92 4.05 -12.25
CA ILE A 32 21.67 3.27 -11.02
C ILE A 32 21.39 4.20 -9.83
N LEU A 33 22.20 5.24 -9.65
CA LEU A 33 22.01 6.22 -8.58
C LEU A 33 20.69 6.96 -8.71
N LEU A 34 20.29 7.33 -9.93
CA LEU A 34 19.02 7.98 -10.20
C LEU A 34 17.84 7.07 -9.84
N ILE A 35 17.87 5.80 -10.27
CA ILE A 35 16.84 4.82 -9.92
C ILE A 35 16.74 4.67 -8.40
N LEU A 36 17.88 4.51 -7.72
CA LEU A 36 17.92 4.35 -6.26
C LEU A 36 17.40 5.60 -5.54
N TYR A 37 17.78 6.79 -6.00
CA TYR A 37 17.29 8.07 -5.48
C TYR A 37 15.78 8.19 -5.61
N VAL A 38 15.23 8.00 -6.82
CA VAL A 38 13.78 8.10 -7.06
C VAL A 38 13.05 7.06 -6.21
N PHE A 39 13.52 5.82 -6.17
CA PHE A 39 12.93 4.76 -5.36
C PHE A 39 12.91 5.14 -3.86
N MET A 40 14.02 5.63 -3.32
CA MET A 40 14.16 5.99 -1.90
C MET A 40 13.17 7.08 -1.46
N PHE A 41 12.87 8.04 -2.32
CA PHE A 41 12.02 9.18 -1.96
C PHE A 41 10.54 9.03 -2.36
N THR A 42 10.21 8.09 -3.26
CA THR A 42 8.85 7.88 -3.75
C THR A 42 8.24 6.56 -3.24
N LEU A 43 8.84 5.43 -3.62
CA LEU A 43 8.31 4.09 -3.40
C LEU A 43 8.68 3.55 -2.02
N TYR A 44 9.92 3.74 -1.58
CA TYR A 44 10.41 3.22 -0.31
C TYR A 44 9.56 3.63 0.91
N PRO A 45 9.08 4.89 1.06
CA PRO A 45 8.20 5.23 2.17
C PRO A 45 6.91 4.41 2.21
N HIS A 46 6.37 4.04 1.05
CA HIS A 46 5.17 3.22 0.93
C HIS A 46 5.47 1.76 1.29
N PHE A 47 6.54 1.20 0.72
CA PHE A 47 6.99 -0.16 1.03
C PHE A 47 7.37 -0.34 2.50
N ASN A 48 8.13 0.61 3.06
CA ASN A 48 8.52 0.59 4.46
C ASN A 48 7.30 0.69 5.39
N ALA A 49 6.31 1.53 5.05
CA ALA A 49 5.08 1.64 5.84
C ALA A 49 4.21 0.36 5.80
N LEU A 50 4.26 -0.39 4.71
CA LEU A 50 3.44 -1.59 4.48
C LEU A 50 4.09 -2.89 4.98
N TRP A 51 5.41 -3.05 4.81
CA TRP A 51 6.07 -4.35 5.01
C TRP A 51 7.17 -4.36 6.08
N TRP A 52 7.78 -3.23 6.42
CA TRP A 52 9.03 -3.23 7.21
C TRP A 52 8.99 -2.44 8.52
N THR A 53 8.04 -1.52 8.70
CA THR A 53 7.97 -0.69 9.91
C THR A 53 7.34 -1.43 11.10
N ASN A 54 8.06 -1.54 12.23
CA ASN A 54 7.48 -1.96 13.51
C ASN A 54 6.83 -0.80 14.28
N ASN A 55 6.83 0.41 13.71
CA ASN A 55 6.27 1.59 14.35
C ASN A 55 4.77 1.73 14.06
N LEU A 56 3.94 1.25 15.00
CA LEU A 56 2.48 1.33 14.92
C LEU A 56 1.95 2.75 14.69
N LYS A 57 2.57 3.80 15.25
CA LYS A 57 2.14 5.20 15.02
C LYS A 57 2.33 5.64 13.56
N LYS A 58 3.35 5.11 12.87
CA LYS A 58 3.56 5.38 11.44
C LYS A 58 2.52 4.65 10.59
N ILE A 59 2.23 3.39 10.91
CA ILE A 59 1.19 2.59 10.24
C ILE A 59 -0.16 3.27 10.41
N ASP A 60 -0.52 3.64 11.63
CA ASP A 60 -1.77 4.33 11.95
C ASP A 60 -1.95 5.62 11.12
N ARG A 61 -0.93 6.47 11.09
CA ARG A 61 -0.95 7.70 10.29
C ARG A 61 -1.08 7.42 8.79
N PHE A 62 -0.43 6.37 8.29
CA PHE A 62 -0.52 5.95 6.90
C PHE A 62 -1.93 5.47 6.56
N LEU A 63 -2.51 4.60 7.39
CA LEU A 63 -3.88 4.10 7.24
C LEU A 63 -4.89 5.23 7.30
N LYS A 64 -4.80 6.13 8.28
CA LYS A 64 -5.66 7.31 8.41
C LYS A 64 -5.64 8.19 7.15
N ARG A 65 -4.47 8.41 6.56
CA ARG A 65 -4.31 9.21 5.33
C ARG A 65 -4.85 8.51 4.09
N ASN A 66 -4.85 7.18 4.07
CA ASN A 66 -5.23 6.38 2.91
C ASN A 66 -6.59 5.69 3.06
N LYS A 67 -7.35 5.94 4.13
CA LYS A 67 -8.61 5.25 4.45
C LYS A 67 -9.70 5.32 3.36
N GLN A 68 -9.60 6.29 2.44
CA GLN A 68 -10.53 6.39 1.31
C GLN A 68 -10.29 5.31 0.23
N LYS A 69 -9.08 4.75 0.15
CA LYS A 69 -8.80 3.63 -0.76
C LYS A 69 -9.30 2.35 -0.09
N ALA A 70 -10.08 1.56 -0.81
CA ALA A 70 -10.79 0.40 -0.28
C ALA A 70 -9.88 -0.53 0.55
N LEU A 71 -8.72 -0.93 0.02
CA LEU A 71 -7.79 -1.87 0.69
C LEU A 71 -7.24 -1.38 2.05
N PHE A 72 -7.24 -0.06 2.31
CA PHE A 72 -6.77 0.50 3.59
C PHE A 72 -7.91 0.86 4.54
N ALA A 73 -9.15 0.83 4.09
CA ALA A 73 -10.31 1.14 4.91
C ALA A 73 -10.48 0.10 6.03
N TYR A 74 -10.46 -1.19 5.71
CA TYR A 74 -10.65 -2.25 6.71
C TYR A 74 -9.53 -2.30 7.77
N PRO A 75 -8.22 -2.28 7.42
CA PRO A 75 -7.16 -2.22 8.43
C PRO A 75 -7.23 -1.00 9.35
N TYR A 76 -7.71 0.14 8.84
CA TYR A 76 -7.97 1.31 9.69
C TYR A 76 -9.17 1.08 10.62
N ALA A 77 -10.27 0.53 10.09
CA ALA A 77 -11.50 0.28 10.82
C ALA A 77 -11.30 -0.69 12.00
N ILE A 78 -10.46 -1.73 11.85
CA ILE A 78 -10.13 -2.68 12.92
C ILE A 78 -9.64 -1.97 14.20
N ALA A 79 -8.87 -0.89 14.05
CA ALA A 79 -8.23 -0.21 15.18
C ALA A 79 -9.08 0.93 15.77
N HIS A 80 -10.00 1.51 14.99
CA HIS A 80 -10.64 2.80 15.33
C HIS A 80 -12.15 2.82 15.22
N GLU A 81 -12.75 1.84 14.55
CA GLU A 81 -14.14 1.89 14.14
C GLU A 81 -14.92 0.68 14.67
N SER A 82 -16.23 0.83 14.71
CA SER A 82 -17.18 -0.18 15.19
C SER A 82 -17.20 -1.42 14.29
N LEU A 83 -17.74 -2.52 14.83
CA LEU A 83 -17.93 -3.75 14.04
C LEU A 83 -18.77 -3.51 12.78
N ALA A 84 -19.76 -2.61 12.83
CA ALA A 84 -20.58 -2.27 11.68
C ALA A 84 -19.75 -1.58 10.57
N GLU A 85 -18.91 -0.62 10.94
CA GLU A 85 -18.01 0.09 10.02
C GLU A 85 -16.94 -0.84 9.44
N GLN A 86 -16.45 -1.79 10.23
CA GLN A 86 -15.55 -2.85 9.75
C GLN A 86 -16.20 -3.71 8.67
N LYS A 87 -17.46 -4.12 8.86
CA LYS A 87 -18.23 -4.88 7.86
C LYS A 87 -18.47 -4.08 6.59
N GLU A 88 -18.82 -2.80 6.71
CA GLU A 88 -18.99 -1.90 5.56
C GLU A 88 -17.67 -1.75 4.77
N ALA A 89 -16.54 -1.58 5.47
CA ALA A 89 -15.23 -1.48 4.85
C ALA A 89 -14.87 -2.76 4.07
N LEU A 90 -15.18 -3.94 4.61
CA LEU A 90 -15.00 -5.22 3.91
C LEU A 90 -15.90 -5.33 2.68
N GLN A 91 -17.19 -5.00 2.79
CA GLN A 91 -18.13 -5.00 1.67
C GLN A 91 -17.68 -4.04 0.55
N ARG A 92 -17.15 -2.87 0.90
CA ARG A 92 -16.56 -1.94 -0.06
C ARG A 92 -15.36 -2.54 -0.80
N ILE A 93 -14.49 -3.27 -0.11
CA ILE A 93 -13.36 -3.96 -0.76
C ILE A 93 -13.85 -5.04 -1.73
N ILE A 94 -14.78 -5.89 -1.29
CA ILE A 94 -15.35 -7.01 -2.07
C ILE A 94 -16.04 -6.51 -3.34
N SER A 95 -16.77 -5.39 -3.25
CA SER A 95 -17.46 -4.78 -4.40
C SER A 95 -16.53 -4.05 -5.36
N THR A 96 -15.47 -3.43 -4.84
CA THR A 96 -14.51 -2.65 -5.66
C THR A 96 -13.50 -3.54 -6.38
N HIS A 97 -13.06 -4.63 -5.76
CA HIS A 97 -12.00 -5.49 -6.30
C HIS A 97 -12.55 -6.81 -6.85
N GLN A 98 -12.55 -6.95 -8.17
CA GLN A 98 -13.04 -8.15 -8.86
C GLN A 98 -12.00 -9.29 -8.95
N GLN A 99 -10.76 -9.05 -8.54
CA GLN A 99 -9.71 -10.07 -8.54
C GLN A 99 -10.10 -11.21 -7.58
N PRO A 100 -10.24 -12.46 -8.05
CA PRO A 100 -10.79 -13.55 -7.25
C PRO A 100 -10.10 -13.74 -5.90
N TYR A 101 -8.77 -13.73 -5.88
CA TYR A 101 -7.99 -13.85 -4.65
C TYR A 101 -8.33 -12.77 -3.62
N ILE A 102 -8.41 -11.50 -4.05
CA ILE A 102 -8.76 -10.37 -3.17
C ILE A 102 -10.19 -10.54 -2.67
N LYS A 103 -11.13 -10.76 -3.59
CA LYS A 103 -12.55 -10.89 -3.29
C LYS A 103 -12.82 -11.99 -2.26
N HIS A 104 -12.33 -13.20 -2.51
CA HIS A 104 -12.55 -14.37 -1.65
C HIS A 104 -11.84 -14.23 -0.29
N ASN A 105 -10.68 -13.56 -0.23
CA ASN A 105 -10.01 -13.28 1.03
C ASN A 105 -10.83 -12.35 1.95
N TYR A 106 -11.30 -11.23 1.42
CA TYR A 106 -12.10 -10.29 2.20
C TYR A 106 -13.53 -10.79 2.46
N ALA A 107 -14.11 -11.61 1.57
CA ALA A 107 -15.39 -12.29 1.82
C ALA A 107 -15.28 -13.31 2.95
N CYS A 108 -14.18 -14.06 3.03
CA CYS A 108 -13.89 -14.95 4.15
C CYS A 108 -13.83 -14.19 5.48
N LEU A 109 -13.11 -13.06 5.52
CA LEU A 109 -13.03 -12.21 6.73
C LEU A 109 -14.40 -11.66 7.14
N LEU A 110 -15.23 -11.26 6.18
CA LEU A 110 -16.60 -10.80 6.46
C LEU A 110 -17.44 -11.91 7.07
N ALA A 111 -17.40 -13.11 6.47
CA ALA A 111 -18.11 -14.28 6.98
C ALA A 111 -17.65 -14.68 8.40
N LEU A 112 -16.36 -14.55 8.72
CA LEU A 112 -15.85 -14.76 10.08
C LEU A 112 -16.40 -13.74 11.09
N LEU A 113 -16.47 -12.45 10.72
CA LEU A 113 -17.05 -11.39 11.56
C LEU A 113 -18.58 -11.51 11.70
N GLU A 114 -19.23 -12.26 10.83
CA GLU A 114 -20.65 -12.58 10.88
C GLU A 114 -20.92 -13.95 11.51
N GLU A 115 -19.87 -14.66 11.96
CA GLU A 115 -19.96 -16.00 12.55
C GLU A 115 -20.54 -17.06 11.58
N HIS A 116 -20.47 -16.79 10.27
CA HIS A 116 -20.87 -17.72 9.21
C HIS A 116 -19.71 -18.63 8.80
N TYR A 117 -19.32 -19.55 9.70
CA TYR A 117 -18.10 -20.37 9.54
C TYR A 117 -18.10 -21.25 8.27
N ASP A 118 -19.24 -21.80 7.86
CA ASP A 118 -19.34 -22.61 6.63
C ASP A 118 -19.07 -21.78 5.37
N GLN A 119 -19.55 -20.53 5.35
CA GLN A 119 -19.28 -19.59 4.27
C GLN A 119 -17.81 -19.17 4.27
N ALA A 120 -17.25 -18.87 5.45
CA ALA A 120 -15.83 -18.55 5.58
C ALA A 120 -14.94 -19.69 5.04
N LEU A 121 -15.26 -20.95 5.36
CA LEU A 121 -14.54 -22.11 4.84
C LEU A 121 -14.67 -22.24 3.32
N THR A 122 -15.84 -21.97 2.77
CA THR A 122 -16.09 -22.02 1.32
C THR A 122 -15.26 -20.97 0.60
N GLU A 123 -15.26 -19.73 1.09
CA GLU A 123 -14.46 -18.63 0.56
C GLU A 123 -12.96 -18.93 0.68
N ALA A 124 -12.50 -19.45 1.82
CA ALA A 124 -11.11 -19.84 2.03
C ALA A 124 -10.60 -20.87 1.02
N LYS A 125 -11.43 -21.84 0.64
CA LYS A 125 -11.08 -22.83 -0.41
C LYS A 125 -10.89 -22.18 -1.78
N GLN A 126 -11.63 -21.12 -2.09
CA GLN A 126 -11.46 -20.38 -3.35
C GLN A 126 -10.16 -19.58 -3.39
N ILE A 127 -9.68 -19.10 -2.24
CA ILE A 127 -8.38 -18.41 -2.14
C ILE A 127 -7.26 -19.34 -2.60
N ILE A 128 -7.22 -20.59 -2.10
CA ILE A 128 -6.19 -21.58 -2.44
C ILE A 128 -6.19 -21.89 -3.94
N LYS A 129 -7.37 -21.93 -4.56
CA LYS A 129 -7.51 -22.21 -6.00
C LYS A 129 -7.07 -21.04 -6.89
N ALA A 130 -7.01 -19.83 -6.36
CA ALA A 130 -6.73 -18.60 -7.11
C ALA A 130 -5.25 -18.16 -7.05
N ILE A 131 -4.40 -18.88 -6.29
CA ILE A 131 -2.95 -18.69 -6.20
C ILE A 131 -2.26 -19.70 -7.11
#